data_AF-A0A560BC11-F1
#
_entry.id   AF-A0A560BC11-F1
#
_cell.length_a   1.000
_cell.length_b   1.000
_cell.length_c   1.000
_cell.angle_alpha   90.00
_cell.angle_beta   90.00
_cell.angle_gamma   90.00
#
_symmetry.space_group_name_H-M   'P 1'
#
loop_
_entity.id
_entity.type
_entity.pdbx_description
1 polymer ?
#
loop_
_entity_poly.entity_id
_entity_poly.type
_entity_poly.pdbx_seq_one_letter_code
_entity_poly.pdbx_strand_id
1 'polypeptide(L)'
;MPRLRPLAFDDRSDVAAVVYRAGDDPDRLLAGFLRDLHGQGFDAVGVLQHRRPIGIGDAASVTFDLFPDAGTPTNPLPLAAPVGAALRDRARRLAALVDERPDIVVLNRFGWQELNGAGLLEVLDLALAREVPVAIAVPEPLFPRWLELSRGLAVRVPCDRNGLDRWWRALWQPSRPRATVCDRYK
;
A
#
# COMPACT_ATOMS: atom_id res chain seq x y z
N MET A 1 11.80 31.23 12.19
CA MET A 1 11.67 30.25 11.10
C MET A 1 12.23 28.91 11.58
N PRO A 2 11.42 27.96 12.05
CA PRO A 2 11.95 26.68 12.47
C PRO A 2 12.41 25.91 11.23
N ARG A 3 13.72 25.61 11.17
CA ARG A 3 14.29 24.69 10.19
C ARG A 3 13.78 23.29 10.52
N LEU A 4 12.86 22.78 9.70
CA LEU A 4 12.48 21.37 9.74
C LEU A 4 13.74 20.53 9.51
N ARG A 5 14.16 19.79 10.54
CA ARG A 5 15.16 18.74 10.40
C ARG A 5 14.62 17.74 9.36
N PRO A 6 15.44 17.18 8.48
CA PRO A 6 15.04 16.03 7.69
C PRO A 6 14.69 14.93 8.70
N LEU A 7 13.41 14.58 8.81
CA LEU A 7 12.98 13.39 9.53
C LEU A 7 13.68 12.23 8.84
N ALA A 8 14.63 11.61 9.53
CA ALA A 8 15.20 10.35 9.11
C ALA A 8 14.03 9.36 9.06
N PHE A 9 13.56 9.08 7.85
CA PHE A 9 12.59 8.04 7.58
C PHE A 9 13.18 6.75 8.13
N ASP A 10 12.52 6.16 9.12
CA ASP A 10 12.89 4.86 9.65
C ASP A 10 12.86 3.89 8.48
N ASP A 11 14.02 3.35 8.10
CA ASP A 11 14.21 2.48 6.94
C ASP A 11 13.57 1.10 7.14
N ARG A 12 12.83 0.92 8.24
CA ARG A 12 12.21 -0.33 8.70
C ARG A 12 10.76 -0.16 9.12
N SER A 13 10.03 0.81 8.56
CA SER A 13 8.59 0.81 8.75
C SER A 13 7.97 -0.35 7.98
N ASP A 14 7.11 -1.11 8.65
CA ASP A 14 6.29 -2.16 8.04
C ASP A 14 5.27 -1.59 7.05
N VAL A 15 5.15 -0.26 6.94
CA VAL A 15 4.29 0.40 5.97
C VAL A 15 5.11 1.15 4.93
N ALA A 16 4.97 0.76 3.66
CA ALA A 16 5.48 1.48 2.51
C ALA A 16 4.40 2.36 1.88
N ALA A 17 4.63 3.66 1.85
CA ALA A 17 3.86 4.61 1.05
C ALA A 17 4.52 4.78 -0.32
N VAL A 18 3.96 4.13 -1.34
CA VAL A 18 4.39 4.23 -2.74
C VAL A 18 3.88 5.55 -3.32
N VAL A 19 4.74 6.56 -3.36
CA VAL A 19 4.36 7.92 -3.75
C VAL A 19 4.43 8.09 -5.26
N TYR A 20 3.29 8.42 -5.87
CA TYR A 20 3.16 8.56 -7.32
C TYR A 20 2.72 9.97 -7.75
N ARG A 21 3.11 10.35 -8.97
CA ARG A 21 2.83 11.63 -9.64
C ARG A 21 1.96 11.43 -10.88
N ALA A 22 1.58 12.54 -11.51
CA ALA A 22 0.97 12.49 -12.83
C ALA A 22 1.94 11.85 -13.83
N GLY A 23 1.49 10.81 -14.53
CA GLY A 23 2.30 10.02 -15.46
C GLY A 23 2.79 8.69 -14.91
N ASP A 24 2.77 8.50 -13.58
CA ASP A 24 3.08 7.21 -12.97
C ASP A 24 1.88 6.25 -13.03
N ASP A 25 2.18 4.95 -13.03
CA ASP A 25 1.20 3.87 -13.04
C ASP A 25 1.37 2.96 -11.80
N PRO A 26 0.89 3.42 -10.61
CA PRO A 26 0.96 2.62 -9.39
C PRO A 26 0.12 1.35 -9.48
N ASP A 27 -0.95 1.35 -10.31
CA ASP A 27 -1.84 0.21 -10.47
C ASP A 27 -1.07 -0.96 -11.10
N ARG A 28 -0.36 -0.70 -12.19
CA ARG A 28 0.52 -1.69 -12.84
C ARG A 28 1.70 -2.09 -11.96
N LEU A 29 2.30 -1.14 -11.26
CA LEU A 29 3.45 -1.40 -10.38
C LEU A 29 3.07 -2.37 -9.25
N LEU A 30 2.01 -2.05 -8.50
CA LEU A 30 1.56 -2.84 -7.37
C LEU A 30 1.01 -4.20 -7.82
N ALA A 31 0.25 -4.26 -8.90
CA ALA A 31 -0.21 -5.53 -9.46
C ALA A 31 0.95 -6.43 -9.91
N GLY A 32 2.01 -5.84 -10.49
CA GLY A 32 3.23 -6.57 -10.86
C GLY A 32 3.98 -7.09 -9.64
N PHE A 33 4.17 -6.24 -8.64
CA PHE A 33 4.82 -6.62 -7.38
C PHE A 33 4.10 -7.76 -6.67
N LEU A 34 2.78 -7.65 -6.53
CA LEU A 34 1.96 -8.65 -5.85
C LEU A 34 2.02 -10.02 -6.57
N ARG A 35 1.90 -10.03 -7.91
CA ARG A 35 2.05 -11.25 -8.73
C ARG A 35 3.43 -11.89 -8.58
N ASP A 36 4.49 -11.09 -8.57
CA ASP A 36 5.85 -11.61 -8.46
C ASP A 36 6.12 -12.20 -7.08
N LEU A 37 5.60 -11.61 -6.00
CA LEU A 37 5.70 -12.17 -4.65
C LEU A 37 4.95 -13.50 -4.54
N HIS A 38 3.72 -13.55 -5.06
CA HIS A 38 2.96 -14.79 -5.10
C HIS A 38 3.67 -15.89 -5.92
N GLY A 39 4.27 -15.53 -7.06
CA GLY A 39 5.08 -16.45 -7.87
C GLY A 39 6.37 -16.93 -7.18
N GLN A 40 6.84 -16.20 -6.17
CA GLN A 40 7.96 -16.61 -5.30
C GLN A 40 7.51 -17.48 -4.12
N GLY A 41 6.20 -17.72 -3.95
CA GLY A 41 5.63 -18.53 -2.87
C GLY A 41 5.29 -17.76 -1.60
N PHE A 42 5.37 -16.42 -1.61
CA PHE A 42 4.90 -15.61 -0.48
C PHE A 42 3.36 -15.54 -0.47
N ASP A 43 2.79 -15.53 0.72
CA ASP A 43 1.37 -15.27 0.93
C ASP A 43 1.11 -13.75 0.82
N ALA A 44 1.08 -13.26 -0.43
CA ALA A 44 0.82 -11.88 -0.74
C ALA A 44 -0.66 -11.68 -1.10
N VAL A 45 -1.35 -10.81 -0.36
CA VAL A 45 -2.76 -10.50 -0.57
C VAL A 45 -2.96 -9.01 -0.83
N GLY A 46 -4.08 -8.63 -1.42
CA GLY A 46 -4.36 -7.20 -1.60
C GLY A 46 -5.59 -6.87 -2.42
N VAL A 47 -5.90 -5.57 -2.46
CA VAL A 47 -6.95 -5.02 -3.33
C VAL A 47 -6.30 -4.21 -4.44
N LEU A 48 -6.52 -4.64 -5.68
CA LEU A 48 -6.00 -4.01 -6.89
C LEU A 48 -7.09 -3.19 -7.58
N GLN A 49 -6.85 -1.90 -7.71
CA GLN A 49 -7.65 -1.01 -8.55
C GLN A 49 -7.21 -1.11 -10.02
N HIS A 50 -8.16 -1.27 -10.95
CA HIS A 50 -7.91 -1.20 -12.39
C HIS A 50 -8.72 -0.06 -13.01
N ARG A 51 -8.01 0.94 -13.58
CA ARG A 51 -8.65 2.03 -14.32
C ARG A 51 -8.80 1.65 -15.78
N ARG A 52 -9.99 1.86 -16.32
CA ARG A 52 -10.26 1.73 -17.75
C ARG A 52 -10.37 3.15 -18.35
N PRO A 53 -9.47 3.53 -19.28
CA PRO A 53 -9.53 4.82 -19.93
C PRO A 53 -10.80 4.95 -20.78
N ILE A 54 -11.17 6.21 -21.07
CA ILE A 54 -12.31 6.57 -21.93
C ILE A 54 -12.13 5.94 -23.31
N GLY A 55 -13.06 5.07 -23.70
CA GLY A 55 -13.24 4.64 -25.09
C GLY A 55 -14.16 5.60 -25.85
N ILE A 56 -14.19 5.53 -27.18
CA ILE A 56 -15.15 6.32 -27.97
C ILE A 56 -16.57 5.91 -27.55
N GLY A 57 -17.27 6.81 -26.87
CA GLY A 57 -18.64 6.60 -26.38
C GLY A 57 -18.77 6.01 -24.98
N ASP A 58 -17.68 5.78 -24.24
CA ASP A 58 -17.73 5.17 -22.90
C ASP A 58 -17.07 6.05 -21.83
N ALA A 59 -17.65 6.07 -20.63
CA ALA A 59 -17.10 6.85 -19.52
C ALA A 59 -15.91 6.12 -18.88
N ALA A 60 -14.90 6.87 -18.42
CA ALA A 60 -13.80 6.28 -17.66
C ALA A 60 -14.36 5.55 -16.43
N SER A 61 -13.89 4.33 -16.21
CA SER A 61 -14.38 3.48 -15.14
C SER A 61 -13.26 2.86 -14.31
N VAL A 62 -13.63 2.37 -13.14
CA VAL A 62 -12.75 1.68 -12.20
C VAL A 62 -13.38 0.36 -11.76
N THR A 63 -12.56 -0.67 -11.67
CA THR A 63 -12.88 -1.94 -11.01
C THR A 63 -11.89 -2.21 -9.88
N PHE A 64 -12.33 -2.98 -8.90
CA PHE A 64 -11.49 -3.44 -7.79
C PHE A 64 -11.47 -4.96 -7.77
N ASP A 65 -10.27 -5.51 -7.69
CA ASP A 65 -9.99 -6.94 -7.64
C ASP A 65 -9.35 -7.29 -6.30
N LEU A 66 -9.65 -8.50 -5.80
CA LEU A 66 -8.98 -9.07 -4.63
C LEU A 66 -7.90 -10.00 -5.17
N PHE A 67 -6.79 -10.14 -4.46
CA PHE A 67 -5.73 -11.09 -4.79
C PHE A 67 -5.39 -11.92 -3.55
N PRO A 68 -5.10 -13.24 -3.68
CA PRO A 68 -5.05 -14.04 -4.91
C PRO A 68 -6.43 -14.48 -5.43
N ASP A 69 -7.49 -14.21 -4.67
CA ASP A 69 -8.85 -14.56 -5.05
C ASP A 69 -9.31 -13.72 -6.27
N ALA A 70 -9.09 -14.28 -7.46
CA ALA A 70 -9.58 -13.79 -8.74
C ALA A 70 -11.12 -13.92 -8.88
N GLY A 71 -11.86 -13.82 -7.78
CA GLY A 71 -13.30 -13.62 -7.80
C GLY A 71 -13.67 -12.44 -8.70
N THR A 72 -14.88 -12.47 -9.27
CA THR A 72 -15.34 -11.51 -10.28
C THR A 72 -15.01 -10.08 -9.87
N PRO A 73 -14.35 -9.27 -10.72
CA PRO A 73 -14.12 -7.85 -10.45
C PRO A 73 -15.39 -7.14 -10.02
N THR A 74 -15.26 -6.07 -9.23
CA THR A 74 -16.44 -5.24 -8.99
C THR A 74 -16.97 -4.73 -10.32
N ASN A 75 -18.29 -4.56 -10.45
CA ASN A 75 -18.86 -3.91 -11.63
C ASN A 75 -18.13 -2.59 -11.91
N PRO A 76 -17.84 -2.26 -13.18
CA PRO A 76 -17.22 -0.99 -13.54
C PRO A 76 -18.03 0.17 -12.97
N LEU A 77 -17.38 0.99 -12.15
CA LEU A 77 -17.97 2.21 -11.59
C LEU A 77 -17.39 3.40 -12.34
N PRO A 78 -18.20 4.41 -12.72
CA PRO A 78 -17.66 5.67 -13.22
C PRO A 78 -16.64 6.25 -12.24
N LEU A 79 -15.56 6.86 -12.71
CA LEU A 79 -14.52 7.44 -11.81
C LEU A 79 -15.07 8.49 -10.83
N ALA A 80 -16.15 9.18 -11.20
CA ALA A 80 -16.82 10.18 -10.37
C ALA A 80 -17.86 9.57 -9.39
N ALA A 81 -18.17 8.27 -9.50
CA ALA A 81 -19.16 7.63 -8.65
C ALA A 81 -18.59 7.32 -7.25
N PRO A 82 -19.44 7.30 -6.20
CA PRO A 82 -19.02 6.84 -4.89
C PRO A 82 -18.62 5.36 -4.93
N VAL A 83 -17.33 5.06 -4.77
CA VAL A 83 -16.80 3.67 -4.79
C VAL A 83 -17.05 2.89 -3.49
N GLY A 84 -17.70 3.51 -2.50
CA GLY A 84 -17.75 3.01 -1.13
C GLY A 84 -18.40 1.66 -0.92
N ALA A 85 -19.47 1.33 -1.64
CA ALA A 85 -20.12 0.02 -1.46
C ALA A 85 -19.26 -1.12 -2.02
N ALA A 86 -18.69 -0.94 -3.21
CA ALA A 86 -17.83 -1.92 -3.86
C ALA A 86 -16.52 -2.12 -3.10
N LEU A 87 -15.92 -1.02 -2.60
CA LEU A 87 -14.70 -1.07 -1.81
C LEU A 87 -14.93 -1.70 -0.43
N ARG A 88 -16.09 -1.48 0.21
CA ARG A 88 -16.41 -2.10 1.51
C ARG A 88 -16.46 -3.62 1.47
N ASP A 89 -17.07 -4.22 0.44
CA ASP A 89 -17.09 -5.68 0.33
C ASP A 89 -15.66 -6.25 0.18
N ARG A 90 -14.84 -5.59 -0.64
CA ARG A 90 -13.42 -5.94 -0.83
C ARG A 90 -12.62 -5.77 0.45
N ALA A 91 -12.81 -4.66 1.16
CA ALA A 91 -12.15 -4.38 2.43
C ALA A 91 -12.50 -5.45 3.48
N ARG A 92 -13.77 -5.87 3.58
CA ARG A 92 -14.20 -6.94 4.49
C ARG A 92 -13.52 -8.27 4.17
N ARG A 93 -13.49 -8.68 2.89
CA ARG A 93 -12.85 -9.94 2.49
C ARG A 93 -11.34 -9.88 2.72
N LEU A 94 -10.71 -8.74 2.40
CA LEU A 94 -9.29 -8.55 2.67
C LEU A 94 -9.00 -8.59 4.18
N ALA A 95 -9.83 -7.99 5.02
CA ALA A 95 -9.68 -8.07 6.48
C ALA A 95 -9.67 -9.51 6.99
N ALA A 96 -10.55 -10.38 6.46
CA ALA A 96 -10.54 -11.80 6.79
C ALA A 96 -9.24 -12.50 6.37
N LEU A 97 -8.65 -12.11 5.23
CA LEU A 97 -7.32 -12.61 4.85
C LEU A 97 -6.23 -12.10 5.79
N VAL A 98 -6.29 -10.84 6.22
CA VAL A 98 -5.33 -10.26 7.17
C VAL A 98 -5.34 -10.98 8.52
N ASP A 99 -6.50 -11.49 8.97
CA ASP A 99 -6.58 -12.28 10.19
C ASP A 99 -5.79 -13.60 10.13
N GLU A 100 -5.57 -14.15 8.93
CA GLU A 100 -4.71 -15.32 8.68
C GLU A 100 -3.21 -14.97 8.68
N ARG A 101 -2.86 -13.68 8.84
CA ARG A 101 -1.47 -13.15 8.88
C ARG A 101 -0.66 -13.47 7.62
N PRO A 102 -1.06 -12.91 6.47
CA PRO A 102 -0.30 -13.05 5.23
C PRO A 102 1.06 -12.37 5.37
N ASP A 103 1.99 -12.73 4.50
CA ASP A 103 3.34 -12.17 4.47
C ASP A 103 3.33 -10.67 4.15
N ILE A 104 2.34 -10.21 3.38
CA ILE A 104 2.17 -8.80 3.00
C ILE A 104 0.74 -8.50 2.54
N VAL A 105 0.30 -7.26 2.80
CA VAL A 105 -0.91 -6.66 2.25
C VAL A 105 -0.55 -5.54 1.29
N VAL A 106 -1.15 -5.54 0.10
CA VAL A 106 -1.01 -4.46 -0.89
C VAL A 106 -2.34 -3.75 -1.09
N LEU A 107 -2.37 -2.44 -0.82
CA LEU A 107 -3.54 -1.57 -0.96
C LEU A 107 -3.29 -0.62 -2.14
N ASN A 108 -4.05 -0.73 -3.23
CA ASN A 108 -3.64 -0.01 -4.43
C ASN A 108 -3.62 1.52 -4.26
N ARG A 109 -4.71 2.20 -3.86
CA ARG A 109 -4.68 3.67 -3.75
C ARG A 109 -5.35 4.21 -2.49
N PHE A 110 -4.62 5.08 -1.78
CA PHE A 110 -5.17 6.03 -0.82
C PHE A 110 -5.87 7.17 -1.57
N GLY A 111 -7.16 7.38 -1.28
CA GLY A 111 -7.99 8.35 -1.99
C GLY A 111 -8.97 9.09 -1.10
N TRP A 112 -10.02 9.64 -1.72
CA TRP A 112 -10.99 10.49 -1.06
C TRP A 112 -11.78 9.76 0.04
N GLN A 113 -11.99 8.45 -0.08
CA GLN A 113 -12.73 7.70 0.95
C GLN A 113 -11.91 7.53 2.23
N GLU A 114 -10.62 7.23 2.08
CA GLU A 114 -9.69 7.11 3.19
C GLU A 114 -9.47 8.48 3.87
N LEU A 115 -9.41 9.56 3.09
CA LEU A 115 -9.37 10.92 3.64
C LEU A 115 -10.57 11.24 4.55
N ASN A 116 -11.71 10.58 4.35
CA ASN A 116 -12.93 10.75 5.15
C ASN A 116 -13.13 9.64 6.20
N GLY A 117 -12.10 8.82 6.48
CA GLY A 117 -12.17 7.82 7.55
C GLY A 117 -12.92 6.54 7.17
N ALA A 118 -13.08 6.24 5.88
CA ALA A 118 -13.73 5.04 5.38
C ALA A 118 -12.85 4.30 4.36
N GLY A 119 -13.29 3.14 3.87
CA GLY A 119 -12.59 2.40 2.82
C GLY A 119 -11.53 1.46 3.38
N LEU A 120 -10.27 1.59 2.94
CA LEU A 120 -9.21 0.64 3.28
C LEU A 120 -8.47 0.95 4.59
N LEU A 121 -8.83 2.03 5.30
CA LEU A 121 -8.19 2.38 6.56
C LEU A 121 -8.40 1.34 7.67
N GLU A 122 -9.58 0.73 7.75
CA GLU A 122 -9.83 -0.35 8.72
C GLU A 122 -8.92 -1.57 8.47
N VAL A 123 -8.63 -1.86 7.20
CA VAL A 123 -7.71 -2.95 6.82
C VAL A 123 -6.27 -2.57 7.18
N LEU A 124 -5.89 -1.32 6.97
CA LEU A 124 -4.56 -0.81 7.36
C LEU A 124 -4.37 -0.93 8.88
N ASP A 125 -5.34 -0.47 9.67
CA ASP A 125 -5.30 -0.55 11.14
C ASP A 125 -5.21 -2.02 11.61
N LEU A 126 -5.97 -2.92 10.98
CA LEU A 126 -5.92 -4.34 11.26
C LEU A 126 -4.55 -4.94 10.92
N ALA A 127 -4.00 -4.65 9.73
CA ALA A 127 -2.70 -5.16 9.30
C ALA A 127 -1.58 -4.69 10.25
N LEU A 128 -1.61 -3.41 10.65
CA LEU A 128 -0.71 -2.86 11.66
C LEU A 128 -0.84 -3.58 13.01
N ALA A 129 -2.07 -3.82 13.48
CA ALA A 129 -2.31 -4.54 14.73
C ALA A 129 -1.87 -6.01 14.68
N ARG A 130 -1.76 -6.59 13.48
CA ARG A 130 -1.27 -7.95 13.24
C ARG A 130 0.22 -8.01 12.88
N GLU A 131 0.91 -6.86 12.87
CA GLU A 131 2.32 -6.75 12.47
C GLU A 131 2.56 -7.27 11.03
N VAL A 132 1.57 -7.11 10.16
CA VAL A 132 1.63 -7.49 8.76
C VAL A 132 2.10 -6.30 7.93
N PRO A 133 3.18 -6.44 7.13
CA PRO A 133 3.65 -5.37 6.26
C PRO A 133 2.59 -4.90 5.25
N VAL A 134 2.54 -3.60 5.00
CA VAL A 134 1.58 -2.98 4.08
C VAL A 134 2.26 -2.10 3.05
N ALA A 135 1.99 -2.32 1.76
CA ALA A 135 2.32 -1.37 0.71
C ALA A 135 1.06 -0.64 0.23
N ILE A 136 1.08 0.69 0.20
CA ILE A 136 -0.05 1.51 -0.25
C ILE A 136 0.39 2.61 -1.22
N ALA A 137 -0.30 2.79 -2.36
CA ALA A 137 0.02 3.93 -3.22
C ALA A 137 -0.66 5.22 -2.74
N VAL A 138 0.13 6.29 -2.65
CA VAL A 138 -0.30 7.59 -2.14
C VAL A 138 0.01 8.65 -3.20
N PRO A 139 -0.97 9.45 -3.66
CA PRO A 139 -0.67 10.58 -4.54
C PRO A 139 0.28 11.55 -3.85
N GLU A 140 1.31 12.04 -4.54
CA GLU A 140 2.26 12.99 -3.96
C GLU A 140 1.62 14.19 -3.24
N PRO A 141 0.57 14.84 -3.78
CA PRO A 141 -0.10 15.94 -3.08
C PRO A 141 -0.77 15.54 -1.77
N LEU A 142 -1.14 14.26 -1.60
CA LEU A 142 -1.77 13.74 -0.38
C LEU A 142 -0.77 13.13 0.60
N PHE A 143 0.51 13.03 0.24
CA PHE A 143 1.52 12.42 1.10
C PHE A 143 1.66 13.09 2.48
N PRO A 144 1.63 14.43 2.63
CA PRO A 144 1.66 15.06 3.95
C PRO A 144 0.48 14.63 4.82
N ARG A 145 -0.71 14.53 4.23
CA ARG A 145 -1.92 14.11 4.93
C ARG A 145 -1.88 12.62 5.32
N TRP A 146 -1.31 11.78 4.46
CA TRP A 146 -1.02 10.39 4.78
C TRP A 146 -0.06 10.25 5.97
N LEU A 147 0.96 11.10 6.07
CA LEU A 147 1.91 11.07 7.18
C LEU A 147 1.25 11.38 8.53
N GLU A 148 0.29 12.31 8.54
CA GLU A 148 -0.52 12.60 9.72
C GLU A 148 -1.39 11.41 10.14
N LEU A 149 -2.02 10.73 9.17
CA LEU A 149 -2.89 9.57 9.41
C LEU A 149 -2.11 8.35 9.91
N SER A 150 -0.98 8.06 9.27
CA SER A 150 -0.05 6.98 9.67
C SER A 150 0.76 7.32 10.92
N ARG A 151 0.57 8.51 11.51
CA ARG A 151 1.34 9.01 12.67
C ARG A 151 2.86 8.97 12.45
N GLY A 152 3.30 9.13 11.21
CA GLY A 152 4.71 9.05 10.83
C GLY A 152 5.25 7.63 10.60
N LEU A 153 4.43 6.59 10.78
CA LEU A 153 4.82 5.18 10.60
C LEU A 153 4.69 4.76 9.13
N ALA A 154 5.41 5.43 8.24
CA ALA A 154 5.49 5.02 6.84
C ALA A 154 6.84 5.38 6.21
N VAL A 155 7.42 4.43 5.47
CA VAL A 155 8.54 4.69 4.56
C VAL A 155 8.00 5.28 3.27
N ARG A 156 8.59 6.39 2.83
CA ARG A 156 8.33 6.93 1.50
C ARG A 156 9.09 6.11 0.46
N VAL A 157 8.36 5.42 -0.41
CA VAL A 157 8.92 4.65 -1.53
C VAL A 157 8.56 5.37 -2.84
N PRO A 158 9.52 5.59 -3.76
CA PRO A 158 9.17 6.11 -5.10
C PRO A 158 8.27 5.12 -5.84
N CYS A 159 7.41 5.62 -6.74
CA CYS A 159 6.56 4.77 -7.60
C CYS A 159 7.36 4.06 -8.70
N ASP A 160 8.33 3.25 -8.30
CA ASP A 160 9.12 2.39 -9.17
C ASP A 160 9.42 1.05 -8.49
N ARG A 161 9.76 0.07 -9.32
CA ARG A 161 9.94 -1.31 -8.85
C ARG A 161 11.18 -1.49 -7.98
N ASN A 162 12.25 -0.76 -8.24
CA ASN A 162 13.50 -0.90 -7.50
C ASN A 162 13.34 -0.43 -6.04
N GLY A 163 12.65 0.71 -5.84
CA GLY A 163 12.31 1.21 -4.52
C GLY A 163 11.47 0.22 -3.72
N LEU A 164 10.41 -0.32 -4.34
CA LEU A 164 9.50 -1.25 -3.69
C LEU A 164 10.17 -2.58 -3.33
N ASP A 165 10.96 -3.16 -4.25
CA ASP A 165 11.70 -4.39 -3.99
C ASP A 165 12.78 -4.21 -2.92
N ARG A 166 13.39 -3.02 -2.84
CA ARG A 166 14.37 -2.71 -1.80
C ARG A 166 13.72 -2.70 -0.42
N TRP A 167 12.56 -2.03 -0.30
CA TRP A 167 11.80 -2.01 0.95
C TRP A 167 11.41 -3.43 1.38
N TRP A 168 10.84 -4.23 0.48
CA TRP A 168 10.43 -5.60 0.79
C TRP A 168 11.61 -6.47 1.28
N ARG A 169 12.74 -6.43 0.56
CA ARG A 169 13.93 -7.19 0.94
C ARG A 169 14.51 -6.75 2.29
N ALA A 170 14.35 -5.49 2.69
CA ALA A 170 14.81 -5.01 3.98
C ALA A 170 14.01 -5.62 5.15
N LEU A 171 12.73 -5.96 4.94
CA LEU A 171 11.90 -6.63 5.94
C LEU A 171 12.23 -8.12 6.08
N TRP A 172 12.56 -8.79 4.97
CA TRP A 172 12.85 -10.23 4.94
C TRP A 172 14.31 -10.60 5.22
N GLN A 173 15.21 -9.63 5.22
CA GLN A 173 16.54 -9.84 5.77
C GLN A 173 16.45 -9.65 7.29
N PRO A 174 16.51 -10.71 8.11
CA PRO A 174 16.65 -10.53 9.55
C PRO A 174 17.90 -9.68 9.75
N SER A 175 17.70 -8.50 10.33
CA SER A 175 18.77 -7.52 10.51
C SER A 175 19.96 -8.21 11.15
N ARG A 176 21.14 -8.17 10.50
CA ARG A 176 22.39 -8.40 11.22
C ARG A 176 22.34 -7.48 12.45
N PRO A 177 22.59 -8.00 13.66
CA PRO A 177 22.56 -7.18 14.85
C PRO A 177 23.44 -5.96 14.61
N ARG A 178 22.89 -4.76 14.87
CA ARG A 178 23.70 -3.53 14.93
C ARG A 178 24.88 -3.88 15.81
N ALA A 179 26.10 -3.81 15.29
CA ALA A 179 27.29 -3.99 16.11
C ALA A 179 27.17 -2.98 17.26
N THR A 180 26.85 -3.49 18.44
CA THR A 180 26.89 -2.72 19.67
C THR A 180 28.33 -2.28 19.77
N VAL A 181 28.58 -0.98 19.59
CA VAL A 181 29.85 -0.37 19.92
C VAL A 181 30.04 -0.59 21.42
N CYS A 182 30.69 -1.70 21.74
CA CYS A 182 31.24 -2.00 23.04
C CYS A 182 32.62 -1.33 23.05
N ASP A 183 32.64 0.00 23.11
CA ASP A 183 33.90 0.69 23.36
C ASP A 183 34.13 0.67 24.88
N ARG A 184 34.92 -0.33 25.26
CA ARG A 184 35.64 -0.38 26.52
C ARG A 184 36.49 0.89 26.62
N TYR A 185 36.18 1.76 27.58
CA TYR A 185 37.22 2.55 28.22
C TYR A 185 37.56 1.88 29.55
N LYS A 186 38.69 1.16 29.51
CA LYS A 186 39.56 0.95 30.66
C LYS A 186 40.33 2.24 30.92
#